data_AF-A0A7S0DS55-F1
#
_entry.id   AF-A0A7S0DS55-F1
#
_cell.length_a   1.000
_cell.length_b   1.000
_cell.length_c   1.000
_cell.angle_alpha   90.00
_cell.angle_beta   90.00
_cell.angle_gamma   90.00
#
_symmetry.space_group_name_H-M   'P 1'
#
loop_
_entity.id
_entity.type
_entity.pdbx_description
1 polymer ?
#
loop_
_entity_poly.entity_id
_entity_poly.type
_entity_poly.pdbx_seq_one_letter_code
_entity_poly.pdbx_strand_id
1 'polypeptide(L)'
;MRRAREAGYFVRLIHVKVSLETAIRRQKKRHRQVPKEVMKRYQEKIDRALRFEIPLADEYLMVDNNKDDGLTDEQRWGTSIANDIVEQERVYDSIWMSIAEDAYRKSHRKAQEQGQNPDSDLSSLDIPPWLRREVSGFCDDPIYIPPHHVLIDAEKNEEERDEPFCP
;
A
#
# COMPACT_ATOMS: atom_id res chain seq x y z
N MET A 1 5.50 -7.20 13.20
CA MET A 1 4.76 -6.59 14.31
C MET A 1 5.65 -6.22 15.48
N ARG A 2 6.34 -7.18 16.14
CA ARG A 2 7.19 -6.89 17.32
C ARG A 2 8.16 -5.70 17.16
N ARG A 3 8.97 -5.69 16.08
CA ARG A 3 9.91 -4.60 15.81
C ARG A 3 9.24 -3.23 15.63
N ALA A 4 8.03 -3.20 15.04
CA ALA A 4 7.28 -1.97 14.87
C ALA A 4 6.83 -1.43 16.24
N ARG A 5 6.30 -2.31 17.11
CA ARG A 5 5.97 -1.94 18.50
C ARG A 5 7.18 -1.51 19.32
N GLU A 6 8.30 -2.24 19.22
CA GLU A 6 9.55 -1.88 19.90
C GLU A 6 10.07 -0.50 19.45
N ALA A 7 9.78 -0.09 18.22
CA ALA A 7 10.11 1.22 17.68
C ALA A 7 9.03 2.30 17.95
N GLY A 8 7.99 1.98 18.72
CA GLY A 8 6.94 2.92 19.12
C GLY A 8 5.85 3.16 18.07
N TYR A 9 5.76 2.33 17.04
CA TYR A 9 4.69 2.43 16.04
C TYR A 9 3.40 1.78 16.54
N PHE A 10 2.26 2.39 16.21
CA PHE A 10 0.94 1.77 16.34
C PHE A 10 0.77 0.68 15.28
N VAL A 11 0.40 -0.54 15.68
CA VAL A 11 0.27 -1.68 14.78
C VAL A 11 -1.19 -2.12 14.67
N ARG A 12 -1.76 -1.90 13.49
CA ARG A 12 -3.09 -2.39 13.11
C ARG A 12 -2.96 -3.71 12.35
N LEU A 13 -3.68 -4.75 12.78
CA LEU A 13 -3.75 -6.06 12.10
C LEU A 13 -5.09 -6.19 11.38
N ILE A 14 -5.06 -6.24 10.05
CA ILE A 14 -6.24 -6.46 9.22
C ILE A 14 -6.27 -7.93 8.77
N HIS A 15 -7.30 -8.67 9.17
CA HIS A 15 -7.54 -10.03 8.76
C HIS A 15 -8.78 -10.12 7.86
N VAL A 16 -8.53 -10.38 6.58
CA VAL A 16 -9.58 -10.64 5.60
C VAL A 16 -9.93 -12.13 5.60
N LYS A 17 -11.04 -12.46 6.26
CA LYS A 17 -11.59 -13.81 6.34
C LYS A 17 -12.33 -14.14 5.05
N VAL A 18 -11.85 -15.17 4.35
CA VAL A 18 -12.50 -15.75 3.18
C VAL A 18 -12.70 -17.23 3.44
N SER A 19 -13.91 -17.76 3.21
CA SER A 19 -14.13 -19.20 3.37
C SER A 19 -13.33 -19.97 2.30
N LEU A 20 -12.91 -21.20 2.63
CA LEU A 20 -12.21 -22.06 1.68
C LEU A 20 -13.03 -22.28 0.41
N GLU A 21 -14.35 -22.40 0.56
CA GLU A 21 -15.28 -22.53 -0.56
C GLU A 21 -15.25 -21.30 -1.48
N THR A 22 -15.41 -20.09 -0.92
CA THR A 22 -15.31 -18.84 -1.67
C THR A 22 -13.95 -18.70 -2.35
N ALA A 23 -12.87 -19.05 -1.65
CA ALA A 23 -11.52 -18.99 -2.19
C ALA A 23 -11.36 -19.95 -3.38
N ILE A 24 -11.81 -21.20 -3.27
CA ILE A 24 -11.77 -22.19 -4.37
C ILE A 24 -12.62 -21.69 -5.56
N ARG A 25 -13.82 -21.16 -5.29
CA ARG A 25 -14.72 -20.62 -6.31
C ARG A 25 -14.06 -19.47 -7.09
N ARG A 26 -13.39 -18.54 -6.39
CA ARG A 26 -12.64 -17.43 -7.02
C ARG A 26 -11.41 -17.95 -7.79
N GLN A 27 -10.70 -18.94 -7.26
CA GLN A 27 -9.50 -19.51 -7.88
C GLN A 27 -9.77 -20.16 -9.24
N LYS A 28 -10.94 -20.80 -9.42
CA LYS A 28 -11.34 -21.40 -10.69
C LYS A 28 -11.40 -20.40 -11.85
N LYS A 29 -11.60 -19.11 -11.56
CA LYS A 29 -11.68 -18.04 -12.56
C LYS A 29 -10.32 -17.40 -12.89
N ARG A 30 -9.26 -17.75 -12.16
CA ARG A 30 -7.93 -17.15 -12.33
C ARG A 30 -7.11 -17.95 -13.34
N HIS A 31 -6.25 -17.24 -14.07
CA HIS A 31 -5.34 -17.85 -15.05
C HIS A 31 -4.38 -18.86 -14.39
N ARG A 32 -3.76 -18.48 -13.26
CA ARG A 32 -2.93 -19.39 -12.45
C ARG A 32 -3.82 -20.14 -11.47
N GLN A 33 -3.90 -21.46 -11.61
CA GLN A 33 -4.61 -22.32 -10.66
C GLN A 33 -3.70 -22.77 -9.51
N VAL A 34 -4.28 -22.86 -8.30
CA VAL A 34 -3.60 -23.34 -7.09
C VAL A 34 -4.37 -24.58 -6.63
N PRO A 35 -3.69 -25.71 -6.34
CA PRO A 35 -4.35 -26.92 -5.86
C PRO A 35 -5.13 -26.70 -4.56
N LYS A 36 -6.26 -27.39 -4.41
CA LYS A 36 -7.16 -27.25 -3.25
C LYS A 36 -6.44 -27.56 -1.93
N GLU A 37 -5.57 -28.55 -1.93
CA GLU A 37 -4.80 -29.01 -0.77
C GLU A 37 -3.83 -27.92 -0.31
N VAL A 38 -3.26 -27.19 -1.26
CA VAL A 38 -2.38 -26.05 -0.99
C VAL A 38 -3.18 -24.91 -0.36
N MET A 39 -4.38 -24.62 -0.88
CA MET A 39 -5.27 -23.60 -0.30
C MET A 39 -5.69 -23.93 1.13
N LYS A 40 -6.05 -25.20 1.40
CA LYS A 40 -6.38 -25.67 2.76
C LYS A 40 -5.22 -25.46 3.72
N ARG A 41 -4.00 -25.85 3.32
CA ARG A 41 -2.79 -25.64 4.13
C ARG A 41 -2.50 -24.16 4.38
N TYR A 42 -2.79 -23.28 3.43
CA TYR A 42 -2.66 -21.83 3.63
C TYR A 42 -3.64 -21.31 4.68
N GLN A 43 -4.89 -21.78 4.67
CA GLN A 43 -5.86 -21.39 5.69
C GLN A 43 -5.40 -21.82 7.10
N GLU A 44 -4.96 -23.06 7.26
CA GLU A 44 -4.41 -23.56 8.53
C GLU A 44 -3.14 -22.81 8.99
N LYS A 45 -2.35 -22.28 8.05
CA LYS A 45 -1.20 -21.43 8.37
C LYS A 45 -1.64 -20.05 8.85
N ILE A 46 -2.62 -19.45 8.19
CA ILE A 46 -3.19 -18.15 8.59
C ILE A 46 -3.81 -18.26 9.99
N ASP A 47 -4.65 -19.26 10.23
CA ASP A 47 -5.29 -19.47 11.54
C ASP A 47 -4.28 -19.61 12.68
N ARG A 48 -3.15 -20.29 12.41
CA ARG A 48 -2.05 -20.39 13.38
C ARG A 48 -1.34 -19.06 13.56
N ALA A 49 -1.00 -18.36 12.47
CA ALA A 49 -0.33 -17.07 12.54
C ALA A 49 -1.14 -16.05 13.33
N LEU A 50 -2.46 -15.97 13.10
CA LEU A 50 -3.35 -15.05 13.82
C LEU A 50 -3.32 -15.24 15.34
N ARG A 51 -3.23 -16.49 15.83
CA ARG A 51 -3.12 -16.75 17.28
C ARG A 51 -1.86 -16.14 17.90
N PHE A 52 -0.79 -15.99 17.13
CA PHE A 52 0.46 -15.40 17.59
C PHE A 52 0.53 -13.90 17.33
N GLU A 53 -0.05 -13.41 16.24
CA GLU A 53 0.05 -12.00 15.83
C GLU A 53 -1.02 -11.11 16.49
N ILE A 54 -2.24 -11.61 16.75
CA ILE A 54 -3.31 -10.81 17.38
C ILE A 54 -2.87 -10.18 18.72
N PRO A 55 -2.22 -10.91 19.64
CA PRO A 55 -1.73 -10.30 20.89
C PRO A 55 -0.62 -9.27 20.69
N LEU A 56 0.01 -9.23 19.52
CA LEU A 56 1.07 -8.31 19.17
C LEU A 56 0.56 -7.05 18.44
N ALA A 57 -0.71 -6.99 18.07
CA ALA A 57 -1.32 -5.81 17.46
C ALA A 57 -1.93 -4.90 18.54
N ASP A 58 -1.93 -3.60 18.29
CA ASP A 58 -2.62 -2.62 19.12
C ASP A 58 -4.12 -2.58 18.75
N GLU A 59 -4.43 -2.81 17.48
CA GLU A 59 -5.78 -2.93 16.95
C GLU A 59 -5.91 -4.15 16.03
N TYR A 60 -7.03 -4.89 16.16
CA TYR A 60 -7.34 -6.03 15.30
C TYR A 60 -8.69 -5.86 14.62
N LEU A 61 -8.67 -5.89 13.29
CA LEU A 61 -9.84 -5.75 12.44
C LEU A 61 -10.05 -7.02 11.63
N MET A 62 -11.24 -7.61 11.74
CA MET A 62 -11.63 -8.77 10.95
C MET A 62 -12.69 -8.38 9.92
N VAL A 63 -12.39 -8.64 8.65
CA VAL A 63 -13.30 -8.40 7.51
C VAL A 63 -13.78 -9.74 6.98
N ASP A 64 -15.09 -9.99 6.96
CA ASP A 64 -15.64 -11.27 6.51
C ASP A 64 -16.18 -11.15 5.08
N ASN A 65 -15.28 -11.32 4.12
CA ASN A 65 -15.58 -11.26 2.69
C ASN A 65 -16.66 -12.24 2.22
N ASN A 66 -17.09 -13.21 3.03
CA ASN A 66 -18.23 -14.04 2.68
C ASN A 66 -19.57 -13.34 2.93
N LYS A 67 -19.60 -12.43 3.91
CA LYS A 67 -20.77 -11.61 4.27
C LYS A 67 -20.75 -10.26 3.58
N ASP A 68 -19.54 -9.75 3.31
CA ASP A 68 -19.33 -8.40 2.82
C ASP A 68 -19.31 -8.31 1.29
N ASP A 69 -19.49 -9.43 0.58
CA ASP A 69 -19.65 -9.46 -0.88
C ASP A 69 -20.96 -8.72 -1.25
N GLY A 70 -20.84 -7.45 -1.66
CA GLY A 70 -21.96 -6.59 -2.07
C GLY A 70 -22.10 -5.28 -1.28
N LEU A 71 -21.30 -5.08 -0.23
CA LEU A 71 -21.23 -3.82 0.51
C LEU A 71 -20.39 -2.78 -0.24
N THR A 72 -20.74 -1.50 -0.11
CA THR A 72 -19.88 -0.38 -0.55
C THR A 72 -18.64 -0.30 0.34
N ASP A 73 -17.61 0.44 -0.10
CA ASP A 73 -16.40 0.60 0.69
C ASP A 73 -16.70 1.31 2.03
N GLU A 74 -17.59 2.31 2.09
CA GLU A 74 -17.96 2.91 3.38
C GLU A 74 -18.66 1.92 4.31
N GLN A 75 -19.49 1.02 3.76
CA GLN A 75 -20.18 -0.01 4.54
C GLN A 75 -19.23 -1.11 5.01
N ARG A 76 -18.18 -1.41 4.23
CA ARG A 76 -17.21 -2.47 4.52
C ARG A 76 -16.14 -2.01 5.52
N TRP A 77 -15.66 -0.79 5.38
CA TRP A 77 -14.55 -0.27 6.17
C TRP A 77 -15.01 0.64 7.31
N GLY A 78 -16.25 1.12 7.28
CA GLY A 78 -16.67 2.23 8.14
C GLY A 78 -16.03 3.54 7.70
N THR A 79 -16.58 4.66 8.15
CA THR A 79 -16.15 5.99 7.68
C THR A 79 -14.72 6.31 8.11
N SER A 80 -14.26 5.82 9.27
CA SER A 80 -12.90 6.13 9.76
C SER A 80 -11.83 5.45 8.92
N ILE A 81 -11.92 4.14 8.67
CA ILE A 81 -10.90 3.41 7.90
C ILE A 81 -10.94 3.81 6.43
N ALA A 82 -12.14 4.06 5.88
CA ALA A 82 -12.25 4.59 4.52
C ALA A 82 -11.56 5.95 4.38
N ASN A 83 -11.70 6.83 5.38
CA ASN A 83 -11.01 8.12 5.39
C ASN A 83 -9.50 7.95 5.60
N ASP A 84 -9.07 7.07 6.51
CA ASP A 84 -7.65 6.77 6.74
C ASP A 84 -6.98 6.29 5.44
N ILE A 85 -7.63 5.39 4.68
CA ILE A 85 -7.12 4.89 3.40
C ILE A 85 -6.99 6.04 2.40
N VAL A 86 -8.02 6.88 2.26
CA VAL A 86 -8.01 8.01 1.33
C VAL A 86 -6.95 9.05 1.71
N GLU A 87 -6.75 9.30 3.00
CA GLU A 87 -5.70 10.21 3.49
C GLU A 87 -4.31 9.63 3.26
N GLN A 88 -4.11 8.34 3.51
CA GLN A 88 -2.85 7.67 3.19
C GLN A 88 -2.53 7.75 1.71
N GLU A 89 -3.49 7.48 0.81
CA GLU A 89 -3.30 7.62 -0.63
C GLU A 89 -2.89 9.04 -1.01
N ARG A 90 -3.52 10.08 -0.42
CA ARG A 90 -3.12 11.48 -0.63
C ARG A 90 -1.70 11.78 -0.16
N VAL A 91 -1.29 11.24 0.98
CA VAL A 91 0.06 11.42 1.51
C VAL A 91 1.08 10.71 0.61
N TYR A 92 0.80 9.49 0.19
CA TYR A 92 1.64 8.76 -0.76
C TYR A 92 1.77 9.53 -2.07
N ASP A 93 0.68 10.01 -2.65
CA ASP A 93 0.70 10.81 -3.86
C ASP A 93 1.51 12.10 -3.69
N SER A 94 1.38 12.79 -2.55
CA SER A 94 2.16 13.99 -2.26
C SER A 94 3.67 13.71 -2.17
N ILE A 95 4.05 12.64 -1.47
CA ILE A 95 5.46 12.21 -1.35
C ILE A 95 5.99 11.81 -2.73
N TRP A 96 5.20 11.04 -3.49
CA TRP A 96 5.54 10.61 -4.84
C TRP A 96 5.77 11.78 -5.79
N MET A 97 4.86 12.76 -5.77
CA MET A 97 4.97 13.97 -6.57
C MET A 97 6.20 14.80 -6.19
N SER A 98 6.52 14.90 -4.90
CA SER A 98 7.73 15.59 -4.43
C SER A 98 9.01 14.90 -4.90
N ILE A 99 9.08 13.57 -4.82
CA ILE A 99 10.21 12.77 -5.31
C ILE A 99 10.36 12.93 -6.83
N ALA A 100 9.25 12.85 -7.56
CA ALA A 100 9.24 13.02 -9.01
C ALA A 100 9.70 14.42 -9.43
N GLU A 101 9.23 15.47 -8.73
CA GLU A 101 9.63 16.84 -8.98
C GLU A 101 11.11 17.08 -8.70
N ASP A 102 11.65 16.53 -7.59
CA ASP A 102 13.08 16.64 -7.29
C ASP A 102 13.94 15.89 -8.32
N ALA A 103 13.52 14.70 -8.75
CA ALA A 103 14.17 13.95 -9.82
C ALA A 103 14.19 14.74 -11.14
N TYR A 104 13.07 15.36 -11.50
CA TYR A 104 12.94 16.23 -12.67
C TYR A 104 13.85 17.47 -12.59
N ARG A 105 13.88 18.16 -11.44
CA ARG A 105 14.74 19.33 -11.23
C ARG A 105 16.22 18.97 -11.34
N LYS A 106 16.62 17.82 -10.78
CA LYS A 106 17.99 17.31 -10.86
C LYS A 106 18.39 17.00 -12.29
N SER A 107 17.50 16.39 -13.07
CA SER A 107 17.80 16.08 -14.47
C SER A 107 17.89 17.34 -15.33
N HIS A 108 17.01 18.31 -15.14
CA HIS A 108 17.06 19.61 -15.83
C HIS A 108 18.37 20.35 -15.56
N ARG A 109 18.81 20.39 -14.29
CA ARG A 109 20.08 21.03 -13.92
C ARG A 109 21.27 20.38 -14.63
N LYS A 110 21.30 19.04 -14.66
CA LYS A 110 22.35 18.26 -15.33
C LYS A 110 22.37 18.51 -16.84
N ALA A 111 21.20 18.60 -17.49
CA ALA A 111 21.11 18.89 -18.92
C ALA A 111 21.62 20.30 -19.24
N GLN A 112 21.28 21.30 -18.41
CA GLN A 112 21.79 22.68 -18.54
C GLN A 112 23.31 22.74 -18.38
N GLU A 113 23.88 22.02 -17.40
CA GLU A 113 25.34 21.93 -17.20
C GLU A 113 26.05 21.31 -18.41
N GLN A 114 25.37 20.45 -19.17
CA GLN A 114 25.90 19.81 -20.38
C GLN A 114 25.64 20.59 -21.67
N GLY A 115 24.98 21.76 -21.59
CA GLY A 115 24.58 22.53 -22.77
C GLY A 115 23.54 21.83 -23.65
N GLN A 116 22.85 20.82 -23.11
CA GLN A 116 21.77 20.11 -23.79
C GLN A 116 20.45 20.84 -23.57
N ASN A 117 19.58 20.85 -24.58
CA ASN A 117 18.23 21.37 -24.41
C ASN A 117 17.43 20.35 -23.58
N PRO A 118 17.02 20.69 -22.34
CA PRO A 118 16.34 19.73 -21.45
C PRO A 118 14.99 19.26 -22.01
N ASP A 119 14.39 20.02 -22.92
CA ASP A 119 13.09 19.69 -23.51
C ASP A 119 13.19 18.76 -24.74
N SER A 120 14.40 18.53 -25.27
CA SER A 120 14.57 17.85 -26.55
C SER A 120 14.60 16.32 -26.48
N ASP A 121 14.73 15.72 -25.30
CA ASP A 121 14.79 14.25 -25.20
C ASP A 121 14.45 13.68 -23.80
N LEU A 122 13.16 13.63 -23.46
CA LEU A 122 12.67 12.94 -22.25
C LEU A 122 13.01 11.43 -22.25
N SER A 123 13.34 10.84 -23.41
CA SER A 123 13.69 9.42 -23.51
C SER A 123 15.09 9.11 -22.96
N SER A 124 15.98 10.12 -22.99
CA SER A 124 17.35 10.08 -22.49
C SER A 124 17.46 10.29 -20.97
N LEU A 125 16.40 10.78 -20.33
CA LEU A 125 16.36 10.93 -18.89
C LEU A 125 16.52 9.56 -18.23
N ASP A 126 17.42 9.48 -17.25
CA ASP A 126 17.67 8.29 -16.44
C ASP A 126 16.54 8.09 -15.41
N ILE A 127 15.31 8.11 -15.91
CA ILE A 127 14.10 7.82 -15.14
C ILE A 127 14.12 6.33 -14.85
N PRO A 128 14.02 5.92 -13.57
CA PRO A 128 13.97 4.52 -13.20
C PRO A 128 12.88 3.80 -14.01
N PRO A 129 13.15 2.59 -14.54
CA PRO A 129 12.22 1.88 -15.41
C PRO A 129 10.80 1.71 -14.84
N TRP A 130 10.65 1.71 -13.52
CA TRP A 130 9.37 1.62 -12.83
C TRP A 130 8.54 2.92 -12.90
N LEU A 131 9.18 4.10 -12.98
CA LEU A 131 8.51 5.40 -13.12
C LEU A 131 8.14 5.71 -14.59
N ARG A 132 8.88 5.15 -15.57
CA ARG A 132 8.56 5.32 -17.00
C ARG A 132 7.20 4.74 -17.41
N ARG A 133 6.70 3.73 -16.68
CA ARG A 133 5.41 3.09 -16.96
C ARG A 133 4.21 3.96 -16.61
N GLU A 134 4.32 4.83 -15.61
CA GLU A 134 3.20 5.67 -15.17
C GLU A 134 3.08 6.95 -16.01
N VAL A 135 4.20 7.55 -16.40
CA VAL A 135 4.20 8.77 -17.23
C VAL A 135 3.68 8.50 -18.65
N SER A 136 3.86 7.29 -19.19
CA SER A 136 3.30 6.90 -20.50
C SER A 136 1.82 6.47 -20.44
N GLY A 137 1.23 6.32 -19.25
CA GLY A 137 -0.14 5.84 -19.04
C GLY A 137 -1.19 6.95 -18.86
N PHE A 138 -0.80 8.23 -18.97
CA PHE A 138 -1.72 9.36 -18.83
C PHE A 138 -2.62 9.60 -20.05
N CYS A 139 -2.51 8.76 -21.09
CA CYS A 139 -3.42 8.75 -22.22
C CYS A 139 -3.94 7.32 -22.43
N ASP A 140 -5.22 7.10 -22.10
CA ASP A 140 -6.11 6.05 -22.63
C ASP A 140 -6.01 4.60 -22.12
N ASP A 141 -6.00 4.34 -20.80
CA ASP A 141 -6.54 3.04 -20.30
C ASP A 141 -7.06 3.11 -18.83
N PRO A 142 -8.15 2.38 -18.48
CA PRO A 142 -8.78 2.48 -17.18
C PRO A 142 -8.12 1.59 -16.12
N ILE A 143 -7.68 2.24 -15.03
CA ILE A 143 -7.51 1.72 -13.66
C ILE A 143 -6.68 0.43 -13.54
N TYR A 144 -5.37 0.61 -13.35
CA TYR A 144 -4.48 -0.41 -12.82
C TYR A 144 -4.59 -0.43 -11.27
N ILE A 145 -5.12 -1.51 -10.71
CA ILE A 145 -5.08 -1.77 -9.26
C ILE A 145 -3.82 -2.60 -8.97
N PRO A 146 -2.84 -2.11 -8.18
CA PRO A 146 -1.62 -2.84 -7.89
C PRO A 146 -1.91 -4.13 -7.09
N PRO A 147 -1.19 -5.24 -7.37
CA PRO A 147 -1.49 -6.53 -6.74
C PRO A 147 -0.81 -6.64 -5.37
N HIS A 148 -1.63 -6.79 -4.32
CA HIS A 148 -1.29 -7.27 -2.98
C HIS A 148 -0.44 -6.36 -2.09
N HIS A 149 -1.11 -5.57 -1.23
CA HIS A 149 -0.50 -5.05 0.00
C HIS A 149 -0.91 -5.90 1.21
N VAL A 150 0.07 -6.49 1.88
CA VAL A 150 0.00 -6.67 3.33
C VAL A 150 0.37 -5.30 3.89
N LEU A 151 -0.63 -4.49 4.23
CA LEU A 151 -0.40 -3.21 4.90
C LEU A 151 -0.01 -3.52 6.35
N ILE A 152 1.26 -3.28 6.68
CA ILE A 152 1.67 -3.06 8.06
C ILE A 152 1.72 -1.55 8.18
N ASP A 153 0.60 -0.96 8.57
CA ASP A 153 0.58 0.46 8.94
C ASP A 153 1.41 0.64 10.20
N ALA A 154 2.31 1.61 10.15
CA ALA A 154 3.21 1.97 11.23
C ALA A 154 3.15 3.49 11.36
N GLU A 155 2.17 4.00 12.09
CA GLU A 155 2.11 5.41 12.47
C GLU A 155 2.93 5.62 13.73
N LYS A 156 3.90 6.53 13.65
CA LYS A 156 4.69 6.94 14.82
C LYS A 156 3.88 8.05 15.50
N ASN A 157 3.34 7.78 16.68
CA ASN A 157 2.73 8.83 17.50
C ASN A 157 3.82 9.84 17.87
N GLU A 158 3.79 11.02 17.25
CA GLU A 158 4.55 12.18 17.68
C GLU A 158 3.78 12.82 18.83
N GLU A 159 4.13 12.40 20.06
CA GLU A 159 3.75 13.12 21.27
C GLU A 159 4.59 14.40 21.34
N GLU A 160 3.91 15.54 21.24
CA GLU A 160 4.46 16.90 21.34
C GLU A 160 5.43 17.02 22.52
N ARG A 161 6.67 17.44 22.23
CA ARG A 161 7.57 18.00 23.22
C ARG A 161 7.63 19.50 23.01
N ASP A 162 6.95 20.23 23.88
CA ASP A 162 7.26 21.62 24.18
C ASP A 162 8.69 21.70 24.73
N GLU A 163 9.62 22.26 23.94
CA GLU A 163 10.89 22.76 24.47
C GLU A 163 10.89 24.29 24.49
N PRO A 164 11.33 24.92 25.59
CA PRO A 164 11.25 26.36 25.75
C PRO A 164 12.31 27.07 24.91
N PHE A 165 11.84 28.17 24.33
CA PHE A 165 12.62 29.27 23.79
C PHE A 165 13.69 29.75 24.80
N CYS A 166 14.94 29.90 24.34
CA CYS A 166 15.95 30.74 24.99
C CYS A 166 16.98 31.20 23.93
N PRO A 167 17.64 32.36 24.16
CA PRO A 167 17.48 33.58 23.36
C PRO A 167 18.46 33.76 22.20
#